data_AF-A0A2M7M732-F1
#
_entry.id   AF-A0A2M7M732-F1
#
_cell.length_a   1.000
_cell.length_b   1.000
_cell.length_c   1.000
_cell.angle_alpha   90.00
_cell.angle_beta   90.00
_cell.angle_gamma   90.00
#
_symmetry.space_group_name_H-M   'P 1'
#
loop_
_entity.id
_entity.type
_entity.pdbx_description
1 polymer ?
#
loop_
_entity_poly.entity_id
_entity_poly.type
_entity_poly.pdbx_seq_one_letter_code
_entity_poly.pdbx_strand_id
1 'polypeptide(L)'
;MTTPLWPQVLNQLESVLNNQQVSTWIRPLEAVEEEATLRLIAPSGFILDWVNKKLLSQIKQAVSMVVPVNPPEVVLEVGEYA
;
A
#
# COMPACT_ATOMS: atom_id res chain seq x y z
N MET A 1 -16.21 12.85 -8.61
CA MET A 1 -15.87 11.81 -7.61
C MET A 1 -14.42 11.44 -7.87
N THR A 2 -13.48 11.96 -7.09
CA THR A 2 -12.05 11.67 -7.28
C THR A 2 -11.77 10.35 -6.58
N THR A 3 -11.52 9.28 -7.35
CA THR A 3 -11.21 7.97 -6.77
C THR A 3 -9.84 8.05 -6.11
N PRO A 4 -9.71 7.68 -4.82
CA PRO A 4 -8.41 7.70 -4.17
C PRO A 4 -7.44 6.73 -4.88
N LEU A 5 -6.15 7.04 -4.89
CA LEU A 5 -5.09 6.23 -5.47
C LEU A 5 -5.04 4.84 -4.82
N TRP A 6 -5.12 4.77 -3.50
CA TRP A 6 -4.97 3.52 -2.77
C TRP A 6 -5.95 2.41 -3.18
N PRO A 7 -7.27 2.65 -3.29
CA PRO A 7 -8.20 1.66 -3.81
C PRO A 7 -7.89 1.19 -5.22
N GLN A 8 -7.30 2.04 -6.08
CA GLN A 8 -6.87 1.63 -7.42
C GLN A 8 -5.63 0.71 -7.34
N VAL A 9 -4.67 1.06 -6.48
CA VAL A 9 -3.49 0.24 -6.19
C VAL A 9 -3.91 -1.10 -5.59
N LEU A 10 -4.88 -1.11 -4.67
CA LEU A 10 -5.48 -2.31 -4.09
C LEU A 10 -6.06 -3.24 -5.16
N ASN A 11 -6.84 -2.72 -6.11
CA ASN A 11 -7.39 -3.52 -7.20
C ASN A 11 -6.29 -4.18 -8.05
N GLN A 12 -5.21 -3.44 -8.32
CA GLN A 12 -4.04 -4.01 -9.00
C GLN A 12 -3.37 -5.08 -8.14
N LEU A 13 -3.20 -4.83 -6.85
CA LEU A 13 -2.62 -5.79 -5.90
C LEU A 13 -3.46 -7.06 -5.77
N GLU A 14 -4.79 -6.97 -5.75
CA GLU A 14 -5.70 -8.13 -5.72
C GLU A 14 -5.60 -9.01 -6.97
N SER A 15 -5.17 -8.44 -8.10
CA SER A 15 -4.93 -9.22 -9.33
C SER A 15 -3.59 -9.95 -9.31
N VAL A 16 -2.61 -9.49 -8.53
CA VAL A 16 -1.25 -10.08 -8.48
C VAL A 16 -1.01 -10.89 -7.20
N LEU A 17 -1.67 -10.53 -6.10
CA LEU A 17 -1.59 -11.18 -4.80
C LEU A 17 -2.81 -12.06 -4.56
N ASN A 18 -2.63 -13.10 -3.76
CA ASN A 18 -3.76 -13.92 -3.32
C ASN A 18 -4.67 -13.12 -2.38
N ASN A 19 -5.99 -13.33 -2.49
CA ASN A 19 -7.01 -12.74 -1.61
C ASN A 19 -6.67 -12.83 -0.10
N GLN A 20 -6.06 -13.94 0.32
CA GLN A 20 -5.61 -14.11 1.70
C GLN A 20 -4.50 -13.12 2.10
N GLN A 21 -3.53 -12.85 1.22
CA GLN A 21 -2.46 -11.92 1.51
C GLN A 21 -2.98 -10.48 1.59
N VAL A 22 -3.87 -10.11 0.67
CA VAL A 22 -4.51 -8.79 0.69
C VAL A 22 -5.35 -8.64 1.96
N SER A 23 -6.19 -9.62 2.28
CA SER A 23 -7.05 -9.55 3.47
C SER A 23 -6.29 -9.59 4.79
N THR A 24 -5.13 -10.24 4.84
CA THR A 24 -4.33 -10.38 6.06
C THR A 24 -3.36 -9.23 6.26
N TRP A 25 -2.72 -8.76 5.18
CA TRP A 25 -1.59 -7.84 5.26
C TRP A 25 -1.86 -6.46 4.67
N ILE A 26 -2.76 -6.32 3.68
CA ILE A 26 -3.05 -5.04 3.03
C ILE A 26 -4.29 -4.37 3.64
N ARG A 27 -5.38 -5.12 3.88
CA ARG A 27 -6.60 -4.63 4.52
C ARG A 27 -6.39 -3.92 5.86
N PRO A 28 -5.51 -4.40 6.76
CA PRO A 28 -5.23 -3.66 8.00
C PRO A 28 -4.34 -2.44 7.81
N LEU A 29 -3.71 -2.23 6.64
CA LEU A 29 -2.91 -1.04 6.38
C LEU A 29 -3.83 0.13 6.08
N GLU A 30 -3.56 1.24 6.75
CA GLU A 30 -4.18 2.51 6.44
C GLU A 30 -3.29 3.27 5.46
N ALA A 31 -3.86 3.73 4.35
CA ALA A 31 -3.12 4.49 3.35
C ALA A 31 -3.51 5.96 3.42
N VAL A 32 -2.50 6.81 3.58
CA VAL A 32 -2.62 8.26 3.54
C VAL A 32 -1.93 8.75 2.29
N GLU A 33 -2.75 9.31 1.39
CA GLU A 33 -2.29 9.93 0.16
C GLU A 33 -1.95 11.39 0.42
N GLU A 34 -0.67 11.74 0.24
CA GLU A 34 -0.15 13.10 0.27
C GLU A 34 0.28 13.54 -1.15
N GLU A 35 0.61 14.82 -1.32
CA GLU A 35 0.84 15.46 -2.63
C GLU A 35 1.80 14.69 -3.56
N ALA A 36 2.81 14.01 -3.01
CA ALA A 36 3.78 13.22 -3.77
C ALA A 36 4.16 11.91 -3.08
N THR A 37 3.36 11.46 -2.10
CA THR A 37 3.76 10.38 -1.19
C THR A 37 2.55 9.54 -0.82
N LEU A 38 2.71 8.23 -0.82
CA LEU A 38 1.71 7.27 -0.36
C LEU A 38 2.22 6.63 0.92
N ARG A 39 1.70 7.09 2.06
CA ARG A 39 2.07 6.58 3.38
C ARG A 39 1.18 5.41 3.76
N LEU A 40 1.79 4.28 4.05
CA LEU A 40 1.12 3.04 4.41
C LEU A 40 1.41 2.73 5.88
N ILE A 41 0.41 2.95 6.71
CA ILE A 41 0.48 2.85 8.15
C ILE A 41 -0.02 1.46 8.55
N ALA A 42 0.88 0.66 9.11
CA ALA A 42 0.56 -0.66 9.62
C ALA A 42 0.18 -0.58 11.11
N PRO A 43 -0.79 -1.37 11.58
CA PRO A 43 -1.17 -1.39 13.00
C PRO A 43 -0.13 -2.10 13.88
N SER A 44 0.85 -2.78 13.28
CA SER A 44 1.93 -3.48 13.97
C SER A 44 3.18 -3.55 13.09
N GLY A 45 4.36 -3.41 13.70
CA GLY A 45 5.65 -3.53 13.02
C GLY A 45 5.87 -4.90 12.35
N PHE A 46 5.23 -5.97 12.82
CA PHE A 46 5.30 -7.28 12.17
C PHE A 46 4.62 -7.28 10.79
N ILE A 47 3.48 -6.61 10.67
CA ILE A 47 2.77 -6.45 9.40
C ILE A 47 3.61 -5.58 8.47
N LEU A 48 4.16 -4.47 8.99
CA LEU A 48 5.02 -3.59 8.21
C LEU A 48 6.24 -4.33 7.66
N ASP A 49 6.96 -5.09 8.48
CA ASP A 49 8.16 -5.82 8.01
C ASP A 49 7.81 -6.87 6.95
N TRP A 50 6.68 -7.56 7.12
CA TRP A 50 6.21 -8.53 6.13
C TRP A 50 5.82 -7.86 4.81
N VAL A 51 5.06 -6.78 4.87
CA VAL A 51 4.67 -5.96 3.72
C VAL A 51 5.93 -5.39 3.05
N ASN A 52 6.86 -4.83 3.83
CA ASN A 52 8.12 -4.29 3.34
C ASN A 52 8.96 -5.33 2.58
N LYS A 53 9.04 -6.56 3.10
CA LYS A 53 9.85 -7.63 2.51
C LYS A 53 9.18 -8.36 1.36
N LYS A 54 7.86 -8.54 1.39
CA LYS A 54 7.13 -9.39 0.43
C LYS A 54 6.25 -8.59 -0.53
N LEU A 55 5.66 -7.49 -0.06
CA LEU A 55 4.66 -6.74 -0.81
C LEU A 55 5.17 -5.41 -1.37
N LEU A 56 6.22 -4.82 -0.80
CA LEU A 56 6.71 -3.50 -1.21
C LEU A 56 6.98 -3.41 -2.71
N SER A 57 7.63 -4.44 -3.27
CA SER A 57 7.89 -4.51 -4.71
C SER A 57 6.60 -4.52 -5.53
N GLN A 58 5.60 -5.28 -5.08
CA GLN A 58 4.29 -5.38 -5.75
C GLN A 58 3.52 -4.06 -5.62
N ILE A 59 3.56 -3.42 -4.46
CA ILE A 59 2.92 -2.12 -4.19
C ILE A 59 3.54 -1.06 -5.10
N LYS A 60 4.87 -0.95 -5.15
CA LYS A 60 5.56 0.00 -6.04
C LYS A 60 5.20 -0.22 -7.51
N GLN A 61 5.14 -1.48 -7.95
CA GLN A 61 4.70 -1.79 -9.31
C GLN A 61 3.25 -1.39 -9.56
N ALA A 62 2.34 -1.71 -8.64
CA ALA A 62 0.93 -1.34 -8.74
C ALA A 62 0.76 0.19 -8.77
N VAL A 63 1.47 0.93 -7.92
CA VAL A 63 1.49 2.40 -7.91
C VAL A 63 1.97 2.96 -9.25
N SER A 64 3.07 2.45 -9.79
CA SER A 64 3.57 2.88 -11.11
C SER A 64 2.62 2.53 -12.27
N MET A 65 1.81 1.47 -12.14
CA MET A 65 0.78 1.14 -13.13
C MET A 65 -0.41 2.12 -13.07
N VAL A 66 -0.79 2.55 -11.86
CA VAL A 66 -1.90 3.48 -11.67
C VAL A 66 -1.47 4.92 -12.00
N VAL A 67 -0.25 5.32 -11.60
CA VAL A 67 0.33 6.65 -11.83
C VAL A 67 1.63 6.51 -12.60
N PRO A 68 1.58 6.48 -13.95
CA PRO A 68 2.78 6.37 -14.78
C PRO A 68 3.59 7.68 -14.84
N VAL A 69 2.97 8.83 -14.52
CA VAL A 69 3.61 10.15 -14.56
C VAL A 69 3.79 10.64 -13.12
N ASN A 70 5.04 10.68 -12.65
CA ASN A 70 5.40 11.02 -11.26
C ASN A 70 4.72 10.10 -10.21
N PRO A 71 5.08 8.80 -10.15
CA PRO A 71 4.54 7.90 -9.14
C PRO A 71 4.88 8.42 -7.74
N PRO A 72 3.91 8.47 -6.81
CA PRO A 72 4.19 8.89 -5.44
C PRO A 72 5.13 7.92 -4.76
N GLU A 73 5.99 8.45 -3.89
CA GLU A 73 6.91 7.62 -3.13
C GLU A 73 6.14 6.82 -2.07
N VAL A 74 6.35 5.50 -2.04
CA VAL A 74 5.68 4.62 -1.08
C VAL A 74 6.49 4.58 0.21
N VAL A 75 5.92 5.13 1.27
CA VAL A 75 6.49 5.17 2.61
C VAL A 75 5.72 4.21 3.50
N LEU A 76 6.42 3.38 4.26
CA LEU A 76 5.82 2.44 5.21
C LEU A 76 6.08 2.96 6.64
N GLU A 77 5.02 3.08 7.42
CA GLU A 77 5.09 3.51 8.82
C GLU A 77 4.32 2.56 9.74
N VAL A 78 4.76 2.44 10.99
CA VAL A 78 3.99 1.75 12.02
C VAL A 78 3.14 2.79 12.71
N GLY A 79 1.82 2.58 12.75
CA GLY A 79 0.94 3.38 13.59
C GLY A 79 1.27 3.09 15.05
N GLU A 80 1.76 4.10 15.78
CA GLU A 80 1.88 4.03 17.23
C GLU A 80 0.48 3.88 17.82
N TYR A 81 0.21 2.73 18.47
CA TYR A 81 -0.82 2.68 19.49
C TYR A 81 -0.32 3.57 20.63
N ALA A 82 -0.81 4.81 20.69
CA ALA A 82 -0.74 5.63 21.90
C ALA A 82 -1.64 5.04 22.99
#